data_AF-A0A8T5H3V2-F1
#
_entry.id   AF-A0A8T5H3V2-F1
#
_cell.length_a   1.000
_cell.length_b   1.000
_cell.length_c   1.000
_cell.angle_alpha   90.00
_cell.angle_beta   90.00
_cell.angle_gamma   90.00
#
_symmetry.space_group_name_H-M   'P 1'
#
loop_
_entity.id
_entity.type
_entity.pdbx_description
1 polymer ?
#
loop_
_entity_poly.entity_id
_entity_poly.type
_entity_poly.pdbx_seq_one_letter_code
_entity_poly.pdbx_strand_id
1 'polypeptide(L)'
;MALFQQGKDPHAAVKQLRQQGLTDTLIMEELTKQGFKPDQVHAAITSLDGANMPAPEAAPSFPPPGFPTAQNAHPDEMYGRIEEIAGTMIDQKWDEMLREVQKIIAWKERVESQQKRLQMEVEKLKEDFKTLHHGVLGKLEDYDHRMQDVGTELKAVGKVFKDVVPEFVDNVKILSSMAGKRK
;
A
#
# COMPACT_ATOMS: atom_id res chain seq x y z
N MET A 1 -42.17 -18.64 -16.49
CA MET A 1 -42.09 -17.78 -15.29
C MET A 1 -42.81 -16.49 -15.60
N ALA A 2 -44.05 -16.39 -15.12
CA ALA A 2 -44.84 -15.17 -15.15
C ALA A 2 -44.76 -14.55 -13.76
N LEU A 3 -44.33 -13.29 -13.65
CA LEU A 3 -44.65 -12.37 -12.55
C LEU A 3 -44.03 -11.01 -12.87
N PHE A 4 -44.82 -9.94 -12.71
CA PHE A 4 -44.55 -8.52 -13.00
C PHE A 4 -44.96 -7.97 -14.38
N GLN A 5 -46.18 -8.31 -14.82
CA GLN A 5 -47.07 -7.29 -15.39
C GLN A 5 -47.77 -6.57 -14.23
N GLN A 6 -47.24 -5.43 -13.79
CA GLN A 6 -47.98 -4.50 -12.94
C GLN A 6 -47.36 -3.10 -13.08
N GLY A 7 -48.05 -2.20 -13.76
CA GLY A 7 -47.88 -0.74 -13.71
C GLY A 7 -46.45 -0.20 -13.68
N LYS A 8 -45.58 -0.61 -14.61
CA LYS A 8 -44.24 0.00 -14.71
C LYS A 8 -44.37 1.37 -15.37
N ASP A 9 -44.54 2.40 -14.55
CA ASP A 9 -44.34 3.77 -14.99
C ASP A 9 -42.93 3.88 -15.61
N PRO A 10 -42.81 4.25 -16.90
CA PRO A 10 -41.50 4.41 -17.55
C PRO A 10 -40.66 5.43 -16.78
N HIS A 11 -41.30 6.42 -16.15
CA HIS A 11 -40.66 7.38 -15.25
C HIS A 11 -40.01 6.73 -14.02
N ALA A 12 -40.63 5.74 -13.39
CA ALA A 12 -40.08 5.08 -12.20
C ALA A 12 -38.85 4.25 -12.56
N ALA A 13 -38.91 3.55 -13.70
CA ALA A 13 -37.81 2.73 -14.19
C ALA A 13 -36.60 3.58 -14.64
N VAL A 14 -36.85 4.68 -15.36
CA VAL A 14 -35.80 5.65 -15.73
C VAL A 14 -35.12 6.22 -14.48
N LYS A 15 -35.90 6.62 -13.47
CA LYS A 15 -35.36 7.18 -12.22
C LYS A 15 -34.46 6.18 -11.47
N GLN A 16 -34.82 4.90 -11.46
CA GLN A 16 -34.03 3.84 -10.83
C GLN A 16 -32.70 3.60 -11.57
N LEU A 17 -32.74 3.51 -12.90
CA LEU A 17 -31.54 3.30 -13.71
C LEU A 17 -30.59 4.51 -13.65
N ARG A 18 -31.13 5.72 -13.52
CA ARG A 18 -30.35 6.94 -13.30
C ARG A 18 -29.67 6.95 -11.93
N GLN A 19 -30.32 6.43 -10.88
CA GLN A 19 -29.69 6.26 -9.56
C GLN A 19 -28.52 5.26 -9.57
N GLN A 20 -28.51 4.33 -10.53
CA GLN A 20 -27.40 3.40 -10.76
C GLN A 20 -26.26 4.02 -11.57
N GLY A 21 -26.37 5.31 -11.96
CA GLY A 21 -25.33 6.04 -12.68
C GLY A 21 -25.26 5.75 -14.18
N LEU A 22 -26.29 5.12 -14.77
CA LEU A 22 -26.35 4.85 -16.21
C LEU A 22 -26.65 6.13 -16.99
N THR A 23 -26.10 6.23 -18.20
CA THR A 23 -26.36 7.34 -19.14
C THR A 23 -27.68 7.16 -19.88
N ASP A 24 -28.30 8.27 -20.31
CA ASP A 24 -29.64 8.29 -20.92
C ASP A 24 -29.76 7.42 -22.19
N THR A 25 -28.66 7.26 -22.93
CA THR A 25 -28.60 6.37 -24.10
C THR A 25 -28.68 4.90 -23.71
N LEU A 26 -28.03 4.51 -22.62
CA LEU A 26 -28.05 3.14 -22.08
C LEU A 26 -29.41 2.82 -21.44
N ILE A 27 -30.01 3.80 -20.78
CA ILE A 27 -31.35 3.70 -20.19
C ILE A 27 -32.38 3.47 -21.30
N MET A 28 -32.25 4.17 -22.43
CA MET A 28 -33.13 4.02 -23.58
C MET A 28 -33.03 2.61 -24.18
N GLU A 29 -31.82 2.09 -24.35
CA GLU A 29 -31.58 0.74 -24.87
C GLU A 29 -32.15 -0.33 -23.93
N GLU A 30 -31.89 -0.21 -22.63
CA GLU A 30 -32.33 -1.17 -21.62
C GLU A 30 -33.86 -1.18 -21.47
N LEU A 31 -34.51 -0.01 -21.50
CA LEU A 31 -35.96 0.07 -21.44
C LEU A 31 -36.64 -0.38 -22.75
N THR A 32 -36.02 -0.12 -23.90
CA THR A 32 -36.54 -0.62 -25.18
C THR A 32 -36.45 -2.15 -25.25
N LYS A 33 -35.35 -2.73 -24.73
CA LYS A 33 -35.17 -4.18 -24.58
C LYS A 33 -36.17 -4.79 -23.60
N GLN A 34 -36.56 -4.05 -22.56
CA GLN A 34 -37.63 -4.42 -21.63
C GLN A 34 -39.05 -4.25 -22.21
N GLY A 35 -39.17 -3.80 -23.46
CA GLY A 35 -40.42 -3.74 -24.21
C GLY A 35 -41.18 -2.41 -24.11
N PHE A 36 -40.56 -1.35 -23.56
CA PHE A 36 -41.15 -0.01 -23.56
C PHE A 36 -40.99 0.65 -24.92
N LYS A 37 -41.99 1.43 -25.34
CA LYS A 37 -41.92 2.17 -26.60
C LYS A 37 -40.88 3.30 -26.49
N PRO A 38 -40.02 3.50 -27.49
CA PRO A 38 -38.96 4.51 -27.44
C PRO A 38 -39.51 5.92 -27.15
N ASP A 39 -40.68 6.25 -27.71
CA ASP A 39 -41.36 7.54 -27.47
C ASP A 39 -41.75 7.75 -26.00
N GLN A 40 -42.17 6.69 -25.31
CA GLN A 40 -42.57 6.75 -23.90
C GLN A 40 -41.35 6.87 -22.99
N VAL A 41 -40.24 6.21 -23.34
CA VAL A 41 -38.97 6.29 -22.61
C VAL A 41 -38.35 7.68 -22.76
N HIS A 42 -38.36 8.24 -23.97
CA HIS A 42 -37.84 9.57 -24.25
C HIS A 42 -38.66 10.66 -23.52
N ALA A 43 -39.99 10.57 -23.58
CA ALA A 43 -40.86 11.47 -22.82
C ALA A 43 -40.61 11.36 -21.31
N ALA A 44 -40.35 10.15 -20.80
CA ALA A 44 -40.08 9.92 -19.39
C ALA A 44 -38.74 10.48 -18.91
N ILE A 45 -37.67 10.30 -19.70
CA ILE A 45 -36.34 10.88 -19.44
C ILE A 45 -36.42 12.40 -19.46
N THR A 46 -37.02 12.97 -20.51
CA THR A 46 -37.14 14.43 -20.69
C THR A 46 -38.00 15.07 -19.59
N SER A 47 -39.08 14.39 -19.19
CA SER A 47 -39.94 14.86 -18.09
C SER A 47 -39.26 14.82 -16.73
N LEU A 48 -38.31 13.90 -16.50
CA LEU A 48 -37.52 13.82 -15.26
C LEU A 48 -36.39 14.84 -15.24
N ASP A 49 -35.90 15.25 -16.41
CA ASP A 49 -34.83 16.24 -16.55
C ASP A 49 -35.33 17.70 -16.50
N GLY A 50 -36.65 17.91 -16.32
CA GLY A 50 -37.22 19.21 -15.97
C GLY A 50 -37.04 20.30 -17.03
N ALA A 51 -36.72 19.94 -18.27
CA ALA A 51 -36.62 20.88 -19.38
C ALA A 51 -38.01 21.05 -20.02
N ASN A 52 -38.74 22.08 -19.56
CA ASN A 52 -39.94 22.61 -20.19
C ASN A 52 -39.63 23.07 -21.63
N MET A 53 -39.75 22.19 -22.62
CA MET A 53 -39.86 22.55 -24.03
C MET A 53 -41.32 22.41 -24.49
N PRO A 54 -41.87 23.42 -25.19
CA PRO A 54 -43.27 23.46 -25.58
C PRO A 54 -43.60 22.37 -26.60
N ALA A 55 -44.78 21.77 -26.43
CA ALA A 55 -45.38 20.86 -27.39
C ALA A 55 -45.57 21.55 -28.76
N PRO A 56 -45.40 20.86 -29.90
CA PRO A 56 -45.74 21.42 -31.19
C PRO A 56 -47.28 21.46 -31.32
N GLU A 57 -47.83 22.67 -31.34
CA GLU A 57 -49.19 22.93 -31.79
C GLU A 57 -49.36 22.47 -33.24
N ALA A 58 -50.50 21.86 -33.53
CA ALA A 58 -50.91 21.44 -34.86
C ALA A 58 -50.97 22.65 -35.81
N ALA A 59 -50.19 22.61 -36.90
CA ALA A 59 -50.26 23.56 -37.99
C ALA A 59 -50.69 22.89 -39.31
N PRO A 60 -51.39 23.61 -40.22
CA PRO A 60 -52.05 23.03 -41.38
C PRO A 60 -51.08 22.58 -42.46
N SER A 61 -51.47 21.51 -43.16
CA SER A 61 -50.76 20.89 -44.28
C SER A 61 -50.45 21.85 -45.43
N PHE A 62 -49.15 22.05 -45.70
CA PHE A 62 -48.61 22.52 -46.98
C PHE A 62 -47.67 21.45 -47.54
N PRO A 63 -47.66 21.19 -48.87
CA PRO A 63 -46.78 20.18 -49.46
C PRO A 63 -45.33 20.69 -49.52
N PRO A 64 -44.33 19.91 -49.05
CA PRO A 64 -42.93 20.32 -49.08
C PRO A 64 -42.31 20.10 -50.47
N PRO A 65 -41.55 21.08 -51.01
CA PRO A 65 -40.57 20.85 -52.07
C PRO A 65 -39.42 19.98 -51.56
N GLY A 66 -38.96 19.06 -52.41
CA GLY A 66 -38.05 17.97 -52.06
C GLY A 66 -36.76 18.41 -51.37
N PHE A 67 -36.59 17.94 -50.13
CA PHE A 67 -35.29 17.71 -49.51
C PHE A 67 -34.85 16.28 -49.83
N PRO A 68 -33.54 16.00 -49.96
CA PRO A 68 -33.06 14.64 -50.10
C PRO A 68 -33.53 13.86 -48.87
N THR A 69 -34.34 12.84 -49.12
CA THR A 69 -34.73 11.84 -48.14
C THR A 69 -33.45 11.32 -47.49
N ALA A 70 -33.33 11.47 -46.17
CA ALA A 70 -32.34 10.75 -45.39
C ALA A 70 -32.60 9.25 -45.59
N GLN A 71 -31.88 8.72 -46.56
CA GLN A 71 -31.88 7.32 -46.94
C GLN A 71 -31.34 6.56 -45.73
N ASN A 72 -32.17 5.67 -45.20
CA ASN A 72 -31.85 4.61 -44.24
C ASN A 72 -30.35 4.54 -43.89
N ALA A 73 -29.96 5.18 -42.78
CA ALA A 73 -28.70 4.83 -42.13
C ALA A 73 -28.86 3.38 -41.67
N HIS A 74 -28.20 2.47 -42.38
CA HIS A 74 -28.19 1.06 -42.06
C HIS A 74 -27.64 0.88 -40.64
N PRO A 75 -28.36 0.20 -39.74
CA PRO A 75 -27.86 -0.12 -38.39
C PRO A 75 -26.46 -0.74 -38.41
N ASP A 76 -26.14 -1.51 -39.46
CA ASP A 76 -24.84 -2.14 -39.69
C ASP A 76 -23.65 -1.17 -39.75
N GLU A 77 -23.82 0.06 -40.25
CA GLU A 77 -22.74 1.05 -40.29
C GLU A 77 -22.43 1.63 -38.91
N MET A 78 -23.43 1.74 -38.03
CA MET A 78 -23.23 2.16 -36.65
C MET A 78 -22.57 1.06 -35.82
N TYR A 79 -22.98 -0.20 -35.98
CA TYR A 79 -22.32 -1.33 -35.32
C TYR A 79 -20.87 -1.49 -35.76
N GLY A 80 -20.55 -1.33 -37.05
CA GLY A 80 -19.17 -1.38 -37.53
C GLY A 80 -18.26 -0.27 -36.96
N ARG A 81 -18.78 0.94 -36.79
CA ARG A 81 -18.03 2.03 -36.11
C ARG A 81 -17.85 1.76 -34.62
N ILE A 82 -18.85 1.21 -33.96
CA ILE A 82 -18.76 0.82 -32.54
C ILE A 82 -17.75 -0.32 -32.38
N GLU A 83 -17.69 -1.27 -33.31
CA GLU A 83 -16.74 -2.39 -33.31
C GLU A 83 -15.30 -1.93 -33.58
N GLU A 84 -15.10 -0.98 -34.50
CA GLU A 84 -13.79 -0.35 -34.74
C GLU A 84 -13.31 0.46 -33.52
N ILE A 85 -14.20 1.27 -32.92
CA ILE A 85 -13.90 2.03 -31.71
C ILE A 85 -13.63 1.09 -30.53
N ALA A 86 -14.40 0.03 -30.36
CA ALA A 86 -14.18 -0.96 -29.31
C ALA A 86 -12.88 -1.75 -29.52
N GLY A 87 -12.56 -2.15 -30.75
CA GLY A 87 -11.31 -2.87 -31.07
C GLY A 87 -10.08 -2.01 -30.77
N THR A 88 -10.06 -0.77 -31.24
CA THR A 88 -8.96 0.16 -30.96
C THR A 88 -8.83 0.52 -29.48
N MET A 89 -9.95 0.62 -28.75
CA MET A 89 -9.95 0.89 -27.32
C MET A 89 -9.49 -0.33 -26.49
N ILE A 90 -9.83 -1.55 -26.91
CA ILE A 90 -9.38 -2.79 -26.27
C ILE A 90 -7.88 -2.99 -26.48
N ASP A 91 -7.36 -2.79 -27.68
CA ASP A 91 -5.91 -2.94 -27.96
C ASP A 91 -5.08 -1.92 -27.18
N GLN A 92 -5.53 -0.66 -27.12
CA GLN A 92 -4.89 0.37 -26.31
C GLN A 92 -4.86 0.00 -24.82
N LYS A 93 -5.95 -0.54 -24.29
CA LYS A 93 -6.03 -0.98 -22.89
C LYS A 93 -5.18 -2.23 -22.64
N TRP A 94 -5.11 -3.16 -23.60
CA TRP A 94 -4.26 -4.34 -23.52
C TRP A 94 -2.77 -3.96 -23.49
N ASP A 95 -2.35 -3.03 -24.34
CA ASP A 95 -0.99 -2.50 -24.35
C ASP A 95 -0.64 -1.75 -23.06
N GLU A 96 -1.57 -0.96 -22.52
CA GLU A 96 -1.42 -0.30 -21.22
C GLU A 96 -1.25 -1.33 -20.09
N MET A 97 -2.07 -2.38 -20.07
CA MET A 97 -1.94 -3.47 -19.09
C MET A 97 -0.62 -4.23 -19.23
N LEU A 98 -0.17 -4.52 -20.45
CA LEU A 98 1.13 -5.18 -20.69
C LEU A 98 2.28 -4.34 -20.14
N ARG A 99 2.23 -3.02 -20.28
CA ARG A 99 3.23 -2.12 -19.70
C ARG A 99 3.21 -2.15 -18.17
N GLU A 100 2.05 -2.17 -17.55
CA GLU A 100 1.94 -2.29 -16.09
C GLU A 100 2.46 -3.65 -15.60
N VAL A 101 2.18 -4.74 -16.31
CA VAL A 101 2.74 -6.07 -16.00
C VAL A 101 4.27 -6.07 -16.11
N GLN A 102 4.84 -5.44 -17.14
CA GLN A 102 6.29 -5.30 -17.24
C GLN A 102 6.91 -4.51 -16.07
N LYS A 103 6.24 -3.45 -15.60
CA LYS A 103 6.67 -2.71 -14.40
C LYS A 103 6.62 -3.61 -13.15
N ILE A 104 5.59 -4.44 -13.01
CA ILE A 104 5.48 -5.40 -11.90
C ILE A 104 6.59 -6.43 -11.94
N ILE A 105 6.95 -6.95 -13.12
CA ILE A 105 8.07 -7.90 -13.27
C ILE A 105 9.39 -7.25 -12.85
N ALA A 106 9.68 -6.03 -13.35
CA ALA A 106 10.89 -5.31 -12.97
C ALA A 106 10.93 -4.99 -11.46
N TRP A 107 9.78 -4.64 -10.88
CA TRP A 107 9.67 -4.47 -9.43
C TRP A 107 9.91 -5.77 -8.67
N LYS A 108 9.35 -6.89 -9.14
CA LYS A 108 9.55 -8.22 -8.55
C LYS A 108 11.03 -8.59 -8.55
N GLU A 109 11.73 -8.43 -9.67
CA GLU A 109 13.17 -8.69 -9.76
C GLU A 109 13.97 -7.83 -8.78
N ARG A 110 13.61 -6.55 -8.65
CA ARG A 110 14.23 -5.65 -7.66
C ARG A 110 14.00 -6.13 -6.23
N VAL A 111 12.77 -6.51 -5.87
CA VAL A 111 12.45 -7.02 -4.54
C VAL A 111 13.16 -8.34 -4.25
N GLU A 112 13.19 -9.27 -5.21
CA GLU A 112 13.92 -10.54 -5.06
C GLU A 112 15.43 -10.30 -4.84
N SER A 113 16.01 -9.32 -5.55
CA SER A 113 17.41 -8.95 -5.36
C SER A 113 17.67 -8.36 -3.97
N GLN A 114 16.78 -7.49 -3.48
CA GLN A 114 16.86 -6.90 -2.15
C GLN A 114 16.68 -7.96 -1.05
N GLN A 115 15.75 -8.89 -1.25
CA GLN A 115 15.52 -10.00 -0.33
C GLN A 115 16.75 -10.90 -0.20
N LYS A 116 17.39 -11.26 -1.33
CA LYS A 116 18.66 -12.02 -1.30
C LYS A 116 19.76 -11.25 -0.59
N ARG A 117 19.88 -9.95 -0.84
CA ARG A 117 20.87 -9.10 -0.16
C ARG A 117 20.64 -9.04 1.35
N LEU A 118 19.39 -8.86 1.78
CA LEU A 118 19.04 -8.86 3.21
C LEU A 118 19.37 -10.20 3.87
N GLN A 119 19.10 -11.32 3.19
CA GLN A 119 19.47 -12.65 3.72
C GLN A 119 20.98 -12.76 3.93
N MET A 120 21.79 -12.34 2.96
CA MET A 120 23.25 -12.34 3.10
C MET A 120 23.74 -11.41 4.22
N GLU A 121 23.16 -10.22 4.35
CA GLU A 121 23.52 -9.27 5.41
C GLU A 121 23.15 -9.83 6.80
N VAL A 122 22.03 -10.53 6.93
CA VAL A 122 21.63 -11.20 8.19
C VAL A 122 22.56 -12.37 8.52
N GLU A 123 22.97 -13.18 7.54
CA GLU A 123 23.96 -14.24 7.78
C GLU A 123 25.31 -13.67 8.24
N LYS A 124 25.78 -12.62 7.56
CA LYS A 124 27.02 -11.93 7.96
C LYS A 124 26.90 -11.35 9.37
N LEU A 125 25.77 -10.69 9.69
CA LEU A 125 25.53 -10.15 11.03
C LEU A 125 25.55 -11.25 12.10
N LYS A 126 25.02 -12.44 11.78
CA LYS A 126 25.06 -13.60 12.68
C LYS A 126 26.49 -14.10 12.90
N GLU A 127 27.33 -14.07 11.87
CA GLU A 127 28.75 -14.44 11.98
C GLU A 127 29.55 -13.41 12.78
N ASP A 128 29.35 -12.12 12.50
CA ASP A 128 29.95 -11.00 13.23
C ASP A 128 29.53 -11.05 14.72
N PHE A 129 28.25 -11.33 15.01
CA PHE A 129 27.76 -11.50 16.38
C PHE A 129 28.43 -12.68 17.10
N LYS A 130 28.60 -13.83 16.43
CA LYS A 130 29.31 -14.98 17.02
C LYS A 130 30.76 -14.64 17.36
N THR A 131 31.44 -13.94 16.46
CA THR A 131 32.83 -13.51 16.64
C THR A 131 32.94 -12.53 17.80
N LEU A 132 32.04 -11.54 17.86
CA LEU A 132 31.98 -10.58 18.96
C LEU A 132 31.67 -11.29 20.28
N HIS A 133 30.67 -12.16 20.32
CA HIS A 133 30.28 -12.90 21.51
C HIS A 133 31.44 -13.75 22.06
N HIS A 134 32.16 -14.44 21.18
CA HIS A 134 33.35 -15.21 21.56
C HIS A 134 34.46 -14.29 22.09
N GLY A 135 34.73 -13.18 21.40
CA GLY A 135 35.74 -12.20 21.85
C GLY A 135 35.40 -11.54 23.19
N VAL A 136 34.12 -11.21 23.43
CA VAL A 136 33.65 -10.62 24.69
C VAL A 136 33.73 -11.63 25.83
N LEU A 137 33.33 -12.89 25.61
CA LEU A 137 33.48 -13.95 26.61
C LEU A 137 34.95 -14.17 26.97
N GLY A 138 35.84 -14.25 25.99
CA GLY A 138 37.28 -14.39 26.25
C GLY A 138 37.84 -13.19 27.03
N LYS A 139 37.48 -11.95 26.65
CA LYS A 139 37.88 -10.75 27.40
C LYS A 139 37.35 -10.73 28.83
N LEU A 140 36.14 -11.25 29.06
CA LEU A 140 35.52 -11.32 30.37
C LEU A 140 36.21 -12.38 31.24
N GLU A 141 36.54 -13.54 30.67
CA GLU A 141 37.30 -14.60 31.34
C GLU A 141 38.72 -14.13 31.70
N ASP A 142 39.42 -13.46 30.76
CA ASP A 142 40.70 -12.81 31.03
C ASP A 142 40.60 -11.76 32.15
N TYR A 143 39.48 -11.03 32.20
CA TYR A 143 39.24 -10.04 33.24
C TYR A 143 39.02 -10.70 34.60
N ASP A 144 38.20 -11.76 34.67
CA ASP A 144 37.99 -12.53 35.89
C ASP A 144 39.31 -13.11 36.43
N HIS A 145 40.12 -13.72 35.55
CA HIS A 145 41.41 -14.27 35.96
C HIS A 145 42.36 -13.19 36.48
N ARG A 146 42.46 -12.04 35.80
CA ARG A 146 43.26 -10.89 36.29
C ARG A 146 42.74 -10.39 37.64
N MET A 147 41.42 -10.38 37.85
CA MET A 147 40.84 -9.92 39.11
C MET A 147 41.13 -10.90 40.26
N GLN A 148 41.14 -12.22 39.98
CA GLN A 148 41.58 -13.24 40.93
C GLN A 148 43.05 -13.07 41.31
N ASP A 149 43.93 -12.87 40.31
CA ASP A 149 45.36 -12.64 40.53
C ASP A 149 45.59 -11.41 41.39
N VAL A 150 44.95 -10.28 41.05
CA VAL A 150 44.98 -9.06 41.87
C VAL A 150 44.47 -9.32 43.29
N GLY A 151 43.45 -10.16 43.47
CA GLY A 151 42.98 -10.57 44.78
C GLY A 151 44.03 -11.34 45.58
N THR A 152 44.79 -12.23 44.94
CA THR A 152 45.90 -12.95 45.58
C THR A 152 47.06 -12.03 45.95
N GLU A 153 47.45 -11.12 45.06
CA GLU A 153 48.48 -10.13 45.31
C GLU A 153 48.07 -9.19 46.44
N LEU A 154 46.83 -8.69 46.44
CA LEU A 154 46.31 -7.82 47.49
C LEU A 154 46.30 -8.54 48.85
N LYS A 155 46.01 -9.85 48.88
CA LYS A 155 46.06 -10.66 50.10
C LYS A 155 47.51 -10.84 50.60
N ALA A 156 48.46 -11.02 49.69
CA ALA A 156 49.88 -11.07 50.02
C ALA A 156 50.37 -9.73 50.58
N VAL A 157 50.02 -8.61 49.92
CA VAL A 157 50.30 -7.25 50.39
C VAL A 157 49.68 -7.02 51.77
N GLY A 158 48.42 -7.45 51.97
CA GLY A 158 47.76 -7.35 53.27
C GLY A 158 48.48 -8.14 54.37
N LYS A 159 49.05 -9.31 54.05
CA LYS A 159 49.87 -10.09 54.99
C LYS A 159 51.17 -9.36 55.34
N VAL A 160 51.90 -8.87 54.32
CA VAL A 160 53.13 -8.08 54.53
C VAL A 160 52.84 -6.84 55.37
N PHE A 161 51.75 -6.13 55.10
CA PHE A 161 51.34 -4.96 55.87
C PHE A 161 51.07 -5.32 57.33
N LYS A 162 50.44 -6.47 57.58
CA LYS A 162 50.17 -6.98 58.93
C LYS A 162 51.45 -7.31 59.71
N ASP A 163 52.50 -7.73 59.02
CA ASP A 163 53.80 -8.06 59.62
C ASP A 163 54.65 -6.79 59.83
N VAL A 164 54.63 -5.85 58.87
CA VAL A 164 55.47 -4.63 58.87
C VAL A 164 54.93 -3.51 59.76
N VAL A 165 53.61 -3.32 59.86
CA VAL A 165 53.01 -2.25 60.68
C VAL A 165 53.40 -2.36 62.16
N PRO A 166 53.29 -3.53 62.83
CA PRO A 166 53.72 -3.69 64.21
C PRO A 166 55.20 -3.39 64.40
N GLU A 167 56.06 -3.89 63.50
CA GLU A 167 57.51 -3.68 63.56
C GLU A 167 57.87 -2.19 63.44
N PHE A 168 57.21 -1.45 62.54
CA PHE A 168 57.38 0.00 62.46
C PHE A 168 56.92 0.72 63.72
N VAL A 169 55.77 0.35 64.30
CA VAL A 169 55.25 0.95 65.53
C VAL A 169 56.20 0.70 66.71
N ASP A 170 56.73 -0.52 66.83
CA ASP A 170 57.70 -0.87 67.87
C ASP A 170 59.02 -0.11 67.67
N ASN A 171 59.53 -0.02 66.45
CA ASN A 171 60.73 0.76 66.14
C ASN A 171 60.56 2.25 66.47
N VAL A 172 59.41 2.85 66.14
CA VAL A 172 59.09 4.25 66.49
C VAL A 172 58.97 4.43 68.01
N LYS A 173 58.36 3.48 68.73
CA LYS A 173 58.32 3.49 70.21
C LYS A 173 59.72 3.44 70.82
N ILE A 174 60.59 2.56 70.31
CA ILE A 174 61.98 2.44 70.79
C ILE A 174 62.72 3.76 70.53
N LEU A 175 62.64 4.32 69.32
CA LEU A 175 63.23 5.62 68.98
C LEU A 175 62.72 6.75 69.88
N SER A 176 61.41 6.82 70.12
CA SER A 176 60.79 7.80 71.04
C SER A 176 61.32 7.64 72.47
N SER A 177 61.47 6.40 72.95
CA SER A 177 62.03 6.13 74.28
C SER A 177 63.51 6.51 74.40
N MET A 178 64.30 6.29 73.34
CA MET A 178 65.72 6.68 73.30
C MET A 178 65.88 8.22 73.22
N ALA A 179 65.02 8.88 72.45
CA ALA A 179 64.98 10.35 72.37
C ALA A 179 64.52 10.97 73.70
N GLY A 180 63.54 10.36 74.37
CA GLY A 180 63.05 10.80 75.69
C GLY A 180 64.07 10.64 76.81
N LYS A 181 64.96 9.64 76.73
CA LYS A 181 66.07 9.43 77.69
C LYS A 181 67.26 10.40 77.49
N ARG A 182 67.30 11.17 76.40
CA ARG A 182 68.36 12.17 76.13
C ARG A 182 67.97 13.61 76.48
N LYS A 183 66.88 13.81 77.23
CA LYS A 183 66.57 15.07 77.92
C LYS A 183 66.77 14.88 79.41
#